data_AF-A0A8J7NYP5-F1
#
_entry.id   AF-A0A8J7NYP5-F1
#
_cell.length_a   1.000
_cell.length_b   1.000
_cell.length_c   1.000
_cell.angle_alpha   90.00
_cell.angle_beta   90.00
_cell.angle_gamma   90.00
#
_symmetry.space_group_name_H-M   'P 1'
#
loop_
_entity.id
_entity.type
_entity.pdbx_description
1 polymer ?
#
loop_
_entity_poly.entity_id
_entity_poly.type
_entity_poly.pdbx_seq_one_letter_code
_entity_poly.pdbx_strand_id
1 'polypeptide(L)'
;MEHRSEGVGSLSPAEESSADVSRDSGNVSQSGSSASVTSDALSSGVVSHSHSFSSGAPPLDVEEDAQLLRQTAQSYSSYLRADVGVEIRDLEKSLEEMLTRVDEFVGMLDMIRNDTSQVVNENLPQIHRKSEEMREIYRKIDKLEAFVKMVSHNVGVMEEQVTQAEADMSTLPSAFRKIFRTMNVPGFLSKPSSPRRPQHRQEPPPIFRTEDYFPPPSGDLRTPAE
;
A
#
# COMPACT_ATOMS: atom_id res chain seq x y z
N MET A 1 -49.91 -19.15 -10.57
CA MET A 1 -48.72 -20.01 -10.40
C MET A 1 -47.96 -19.96 -11.71
N GLU A 2 -47.05 -18.99 -11.88
CA GLU A 2 -45.98 -18.90 -12.88
C GLU A 2 -45.15 -17.61 -12.64
N HIS A 3 -43.93 -17.57 -13.20
CA HIS A 3 -42.79 -16.61 -13.10
C HIS A 3 -41.87 -16.82 -11.90
N ARG A 4 -40.65 -17.41 -11.98
CA ARG A 4 -39.48 -17.40 -12.90
C ARG A 4 -38.60 -16.13 -12.85
N SER A 5 -37.31 -16.42 -12.57
CA SER A 5 -36.06 -15.65 -12.79
C SER A 5 -35.78 -14.46 -11.85
N GLU A 6 -34.56 -14.15 -11.43
CA GLU A 6 -33.20 -14.74 -11.41
C GLU A 6 -32.29 -13.67 -10.75
N GLY A 7 -31.07 -14.04 -10.33
CA GLY A 7 -29.97 -13.08 -10.09
C GLY A 7 -29.66 -12.85 -8.61
N VAL A 8 -28.85 -13.70 -7.96
CA VAL A 8 -27.37 -13.64 -7.89
C VAL A 8 -26.86 -12.40 -7.17
N GLY A 9 -26.28 -12.63 -5.99
CA GLY A 9 -25.56 -11.63 -5.20
C GLY A 9 -25.03 -12.24 -3.90
N SER A 10 -24.32 -13.38 -3.98
CA SER A 10 -23.65 -13.95 -2.82
C SER A 10 -22.25 -13.34 -2.71
N LEU A 11 -22.05 -12.58 -1.64
CA LEU A 11 -20.79 -12.00 -1.23
C LEU A 11 -19.90 -13.10 -0.64
N SER A 12 -18.62 -13.11 -1.03
CA SER A 12 -17.55 -13.77 -0.29
C SER A 12 -16.20 -13.08 -0.59
N PRO A 13 -15.25 -13.16 0.36
CA PRO A 13 -14.24 -12.15 0.61
C PRO A 13 -12.95 -12.38 -0.19
N ALA A 14 -12.24 -11.29 -0.48
CA ALA A 14 -10.91 -11.33 -1.07
C ALA A 14 -9.89 -11.73 0.00
N GLU A 15 -9.46 -12.98 -0.03
CA GLU A 15 -8.34 -13.50 0.77
C GLU A 15 -7.07 -13.63 -0.07
N GLU A 16 -6.00 -13.09 0.50
CA GLU A 16 -4.58 -13.43 0.35
C GLU A 16 -3.92 -13.40 -1.04
N SER A 17 -3.34 -12.23 -1.32
CA SER A 17 -2.18 -12.08 -2.20
C SER A 17 -0.96 -12.73 -1.53
N SER A 18 -0.71 -14.00 -1.83
CA SER A 18 0.47 -14.71 -1.33
C SER A 18 1.75 -14.17 -1.97
N ALA A 19 2.71 -13.85 -1.11
CA ALA A 19 4.05 -13.45 -1.45
C ALA A 19 4.82 -14.66 -2.03
N ASP A 20 5.28 -14.56 -3.27
CA ASP A 20 6.26 -15.51 -3.80
C ASP A 20 7.63 -15.16 -3.21
N VAL A 21 8.00 -15.94 -2.20
CA VAL A 21 9.28 -15.87 -1.49
C VAL A 21 10.37 -16.45 -2.37
N SER A 22 11.37 -15.60 -2.59
CA SER A 22 12.70 -15.91 -3.15
C SER A 22 13.19 -17.31 -2.76
N ARG A 23 13.29 -18.19 -3.75
CA ARG A 23 14.06 -19.44 -3.64
C ARG A 23 15.41 -19.24 -4.32
N ASP A 24 16.32 -18.74 -3.49
CA ASP A 24 17.73 -19.04 -3.49
C ASP A 24 18.08 -20.29 -4.30
N SER A 25 18.72 -20.07 -5.44
CA SER A 25 19.48 -21.09 -6.16
C SER A 25 20.88 -20.55 -6.34
N GLY A 26 21.58 -20.40 -5.21
CA GLY A 26 23.03 -20.33 -5.18
C GLY A 26 23.61 -21.54 -5.90
N ASN A 27 23.97 -21.37 -7.17
CA ASN A 27 24.75 -22.34 -7.91
C ASN A 27 26.17 -22.26 -7.38
N VAL A 28 26.46 -23.03 -6.32
CA VAL A 28 27.82 -23.24 -5.81
C VAL A 28 28.58 -24.01 -6.88
N SER A 29 29.52 -23.33 -7.54
CA SER A 29 30.56 -23.93 -8.36
C SER A 29 31.32 -24.97 -7.53
N GLN A 30 31.06 -26.25 -7.78
CA GLN A 30 32.00 -27.29 -7.37
C GLN A 30 33.14 -27.31 -8.39
N SER A 31 34.23 -26.61 -8.05
CA SER A 31 35.52 -26.80 -8.71
C SER A 31 35.99 -28.22 -8.42
N GLY A 32 35.83 -29.12 -9.39
CA GLY A 32 36.39 -30.46 -9.35
C GLY A 32 37.91 -30.40 -9.50
N SER A 33 38.64 -30.24 -8.39
CA SER A 33 40.07 -30.50 -8.35
C SER A 33 40.33 -31.98 -8.62
N SER A 34 40.72 -32.31 -9.85
CA SER A 34 41.29 -33.62 -10.17
C SER A 34 42.79 -33.58 -9.92
N ALA A 35 43.18 -33.79 -8.66
CA ALA A 35 44.57 -34.04 -8.28
C ALA A 35 44.64 -35.43 -7.63
N SER A 36 44.81 -36.46 -8.46
CA SER A 36 45.15 -37.81 -8.03
C SER A 36 46.52 -38.17 -8.61
N VAL A 37 47.57 -37.80 -7.88
CA VAL A 37 48.91 -38.38 -8.06
C VAL A 37 48.93 -39.69 -7.29
N THR A 38 48.57 -40.78 -7.95
CA THR A 38 48.86 -42.13 -7.46
C THR A 38 50.30 -42.45 -7.86
N SER A 39 51.25 -42.20 -6.95
CA SER A 39 52.58 -42.81 -7.05
C SER A 39 52.51 -44.18 -6.40
N ASP A 40 52.10 -45.18 -7.18
CA ASP A 40 52.29 -46.59 -6.86
C ASP A 40 52.95 -47.29 -8.04
N ALA A 41 53.90 -48.18 -7.72
CA ALA A 41 54.85 -48.89 -8.59
C ALA A 41 56.03 -48.02 -9.07
N LEU A 42 57.27 -48.21 -8.59
CA LEU A 42 58.01 -49.47 -8.49
C LEU A 42 58.94 -49.47 -7.27
N SER A 43 58.51 -50.07 -6.17
CA SER A 43 59.41 -50.63 -5.17
C SER A 43 59.79 -52.04 -5.61
N SER A 44 60.74 -52.16 -6.53
CA SER A 44 61.50 -53.40 -6.74
C SER A 44 62.89 -53.19 -6.19
N GLY A 45 63.10 -53.68 -4.97
CA GLY A 45 64.43 -53.80 -4.40
C GLY A 45 65.30 -54.65 -5.31
N VAL A 46 66.36 -54.04 -5.83
CA VAL A 46 67.56 -54.79 -6.22
C VAL A 46 68.64 -54.48 -5.19
N VAL A 47 69.11 -55.55 -4.58
CA VAL A 47 70.12 -55.56 -3.53
C VAL A 47 71.44 -55.08 -4.13
N SER A 48 72.12 -54.19 -3.41
CA SER A 48 73.48 -53.75 -3.71
C SER A 48 74.42 -54.96 -3.89
N HIS A 49 74.98 -55.09 -5.08
CA HIS A 49 76.23 -55.82 -5.27
C HIS A 49 77.38 -54.81 -5.23
N SER A 50 78.05 -54.75 -4.07
CA SER A 50 79.33 -54.07 -3.92
C SER A 50 80.40 -54.80 -4.75
N HIS A 51 80.81 -54.20 -5.86
CA HIS A 51 82.03 -54.58 -6.56
C HIS A 51 83.19 -53.73 -6.02
N SER A 52 83.89 -54.28 -5.04
CA SER A 52 85.20 -53.80 -4.63
C SER A 52 86.26 -54.31 -5.61
N PHE A 53 86.76 -53.43 -6.48
CA PHE A 53 88.05 -53.60 -7.16
C PHE A 53 88.66 -52.24 -7.53
N SER A 54 89.73 -51.90 -6.81
CA SER A 54 90.98 -51.31 -7.29
C SER A 54 90.97 -50.25 -8.42
N SER A 55 91.50 -49.07 -8.03
CA SER A 55 92.41 -48.21 -8.80
C SER A 55 91.86 -47.49 -10.02
N GLY A 56 91.71 -46.17 -9.87
CA GLY A 56 91.48 -45.21 -10.94
C GLY A 56 90.13 -44.52 -10.76
N ALA A 57 90.10 -43.42 -10.01
CA ALA A 57 88.97 -42.50 -10.09
C ALA A 57 88.92 -41.96 -11.54
N PRO A 58 87.84 -42.21 -12.31
CA PRO A 58 87.58 -41.35 -13.46
C PRO A 58 87.34 -39.93 -12.92
N PRO A 59 87.65 -38.87 -13.68
CA PRO A 59 87.28 -37.53 -13.24
C PRO A 59 85.77 -37.56 -13.00
N LEU A 60 85.36 -37.30 -11.76
CA LEU A 60 83.96 -37.06 -11.48
C LEU A 60 83.63 -35.78 -12.23
N ASP A 61 82.81 -35.89 -13.27
CA ASP A 61 82.26 -34.74 -13.97
C ASP A 61 81.23 -34.08 -13.05
N VAL A 62 81.71 -33.48 -11.96
CA VAL A 62 80.93 -32.69 -10.98
C VAL A 62 80.11 -31.62 -11.68
N GLU A 63 80.61 -31.16 -12.82
CA GLU A 63 79.92 -30.24 -13.72
C GLU A 63 78.65 -30.86 -14.34
N GLU A 64 78.68 -32.13 -14.77
CA GLU A 64 77.55 -32.84 -15.38
C GLU A 64 76.47 -33.18 -14.35
N ASP A 65 76.84 -33.67 -13.18
CA ASP A 65 75.91 -33.92 -12.08
C ASP A 65 75.26 -32.62 -11.57
N ALA A 66 76.03 -31.53 -11.50
CA ALA A 66 75.49 -30.21 -11.14
C ALA A 66 74.56 -29.65 -12.23
N GLN A 67 74.83 -29.93 -13.51
CA GLN A 67 73.96 -29.58 -14.63
C GLN A 67 72.66 -30.37 -14.59
N LEU A 68 72.72 -31.68 -14.36
CA LEU A 68 71.55 -32.54 -14.21
C LEU A 68 70.70 -32.12 -13.01
N LEU A 69 71.32 -31.78 -11.88
CA LEU A 69 70.61 -31.26 -10.71
C LEU A 69 69.94 -29.91 -11.00
N ARG A 70 70.63 -29.00 -11.69
CA ARG A 70 70.04 -27.71 -12.12
C ARG A 70 68.88 -27.91 -13.08
N GLN A 71 69.02 -28.79 -14.06
CA GLN A 71 67.95 -29.10 -15.01
C GLN A 71 66.74 -29.72 -14.30
N THR A 72 66.98 -30.69 -13.41
CA THR A 72 65.94 -31.31 -12.59
C THR A 72 65.24 -30.28 -11.71
N ALA A 73 65.99 -29.43 -10.99
CA ALA A 73 65.43 -28.36 -10.17
C ALA A 73 64.64 -27.33 -11.00
N GLN A 74 65.11 -26.98 -12.19
CA GLN A 74 64.40 -26.11 -13.13
C GLN A 74 63.08 -26.73 -13.58
N SER A 75 63.10 -28.01 -13.97
CA SER A 75 61.89 -28.77 -14.35
C SER A 75 60.88 -28.90 -13.21
N TYR A 76 61.32 -29.06 -11.96
CA TYR A 76 60.40 -29.04 -10.81
C TYR A 76 59.88 -27.64 -10.49
N SER A 77 60.73 -26.62 -10.58
CA SER A 77 60.35 -25.22 -10.30
C SER A 77 59.39 -24.63 -11.34
N SER A 78 59.39 -25.15 -12.58
CA SER A 78 58.50 -24.67 -13.64
C SER A 78 57.03 -24.99 -13.33
N TYR A 79 56.74 -26.12 -12.70
CA TYR A 79 55.38 -26.46 -12.24
C TYR A 79 54.82 -25.46 -11.23
N LEU A 80 55.67 -24.91 -10.35
CA LEU A 80 55.25 -23.89 -9.38
C LEU A 80 55.12 -22.49 -10.00
N ARG A 81 55.81 -22.23 -11.11
CA ARG A 81 55.91 -20.90 -11.70
C ARG A 81 54.92 -20.66 -12.83
N ALA A 82 54.42 -21.71 -13.46
CA ALA A 82 53.58 -21.62 -14.65
C ALA A 82 52.17 -21.08 -14.36
N ASP A 83 51.60 -21.34 -13.18
CA ASP A 83 50.18 -21.05 -12.90
C ASP A 83 49.95 -20.00 -11.81
N VAL A 84 50.82 -19.96 -10.79
CA VAL A 84 50.66 -19.09 -9.61
C VAL A 84 50.53 -17.61 -9.98
N GLY A 85 51.27 -17.15 -10.99
CA GLY A 85 51.19 -15.76 -11.44
C GLY A 85 49.87 -15.43 -12.15
N VAL A 86 49.19 -16.40 -12.76
CA VAL A 86 47.87 -16.24 -13.39
C VAL A 86 46.80 -16.22 -12.31
N GLU A 87 46.84 -17.18 -11.39
CA GLU A 87 45.89 -17.29 -10.27
C GLU A 87 45.89 -16.04 -9.39
N ILE A 88 47.06 -15.46 -9.10
CA ILE A 88 47.17 -14.21 -8.33
C ILE A 88 46.46 -13.05 -9.07
N ARG A 89 46.66 -12.93 -10.38
CA ARG A 89 46.02 -11.86 -11.17
C ARG A 89 44.51 -12.03 -11.27
N ASP A 90 44.04 -13.26 -11.40
CA ASP A 90 42.60 -13.56 -11.42
C ASP A 90 41.96 -13.25 -10.07
N LEU A 91 42.66 -13.53 -8.97
CA LEU A 91 42.24 -13.13 -7.62
C LEU A 91 42.20 -11.61 -7.46
N GLU A 92 43.25 -10.90 -7.88
CA GLU A 92 43.29 -9.43 -7.85
C GLU A 92 42.14 -8.82 -8.64
N LYS A 93 41.84 -9.37 -9.83
CA LYS A 93 40.70 -8.94 -10.64
C LYS A 93 39.37 -9.20 -9.92
N SER A 94 39.19 -10.39 -9.34
CA SER A 94 37.99 -10.70 -8.57
C SER A 94 37.83 -9.78 -7.35
N LEU A 95 38.93 -9.38 -6.71
CA LEU A 95 38.89 -8.45 -5.58
C LEU A 95 38.44 -7.07 -6.04
N GLU A 96 38.98 -6.56 -7.14
CA GLU A 96 38.58 -5.27 -7.71
C GLU A 96 37.10 -5.26 -8.10
N GLU A 97 36.62 -6.34 -8.73
CA GLU A 97 35.19 -6.50 -9.05
C GLU A 97 34.32 -6.52 -7.78
N MET A 98 34.78 -7.18 -6.70
CA MET A 98 34.06 -7.17 -5.42
C MET A 98 34.05 -5.80 -4.76
N LEU A 99 35.17 -5.06 -4.78
CA LEU A 99 35.24 -3.70 -4.25
C LEU A 99 34.30 -2.77 -5.01
N THR A 100 34.28 -2.87 -6.34
CA THR A 100 33.33 -2.13 -7.19
C THR A 100 31.89 -2.43 -6.80
N ARG A 101 31.53 -3.71 -6.62
CA ARG A 101 30.17 -4.09 -6.19
C ARG A 101 29.83 -3.56 -4.80
N VAL A 102 30.79 -3.51 -3.87
CA VAL A 102 30.57 -2.94 -2.53
C VAL A 102 30.26 -1.45 -2.64
N ASP A 103 30.97 -0.70 -3.47
CA ASP A 103 30.68 0.73 -3.70
C ASP A 103 29.28 0.94 -4.31
N GLU A 104 28.87 0.08 -5.24
CA GLU A 104 27.51 0.07 -5.79
C GLU A 104 26.45 -0.22 -4.71
N PHE A 105 26.71 -1.19 -3.82
CA PHE A 105 25.80 -1.48 -2.70
C PHE A 105 25.66 -0.30 -1.73
N VAL A 106 26.75 0.42 -1.45
CA VAL A 106 26.70 1.64 -0.65
C VAL A 106 25.82 2.69 -1.33
N GLY A 107 25.98 2.88 -2.66
CA GLY A 107 25.13 3.77 -3.43
C GLY A 107 23.64 3.39 -3.36
N MET A 108 23.32 2.09 -3.47
CA MET A 108 21.95 1.61 -3.32
C MET A 108 21.39 1.82 -1.92
N LEU A 109 22.19 1.63 -0.87
CA LEU A 109 21.77 1.89 0.51
C LEU A 109 21.48 3.36 0.76
N ASP A 110 22.28 4.25 0.20
CA ASP A 110 22.05 5.69 0.31
C ASP A 110 20.76 6.11 -0.40
N MET A 111 20.48 5.53 -1.58
CA MET A 111 19.20 5.73 -2.27
C MET A 111 18.02 5.25 -1.43
N ILE A 112 18.08 4.01 -0.91
CA ILE A 112 17.01 3.45 -0.07
C ILE A 112 16.80 4.30 1.18
N ARG A 113 17.88 4.76 1.81
CA ARG A 113 17.82 5.61 3.01
C ARG A 113 17.17 6.95 2.69
N ASN A 114 17.52 7.57 1.58
CA ASN A 114 16.92 8.82 1.13
C ASN A 114 15.43 8.65 0.83
N ASP A 115 15.07 7.62 0.06
CA ASP A 115 13.68 7.33 -0.30
C ASP A 115 12.83 7.02 0.94
N THR A 116 13.37 6.22 1.86
CA THR A 116 12.72 5.93 3.15
C THR A 116 12.51 7.22 3.94
N SER A 117 13.52 8.09 3.99
CA SER A 117 13.42 9.38 4.66
C SER A 117 12.35 10.27 4.03
N GLN A 118 12.25 10.28 2.71
CA GLN A 118 11.22 11.02 1.99
C GLN A 118 9.82 10.47 2.26
N VAL A 119 9.65 9.14 2.21
CA VAL A 119 8.36 8.49 2.49
C VAL A 119 7.88 8.77 3.91
N VAL A 120 8.76 8.58 4.90
CA VAL A 120 8.41 8.70 6.32
C VAL A 120 8.23 10.15 6.76
N ASN A 121 9.09 11.06 6.32
CA ASN A 121 9.09 12.44 6.82
C ASN A 121 8.23 13.39 5.99
N GLU A 122 7.95 13.07 4.73
CA GLU A 122 7.20 13.96 3.83
C GLU A 122 5.89 13.32 3.36
N ASN A 123 5.97 12.20 2.65
CA ASN A 123 4.79 11.63 1.97
C ASN A 123 3.73 11.14 2.97
N LEU A 124 4.12 10.36 3.98
CA LEU A 124 3.18 9.79 4.95
C LEU A 124 2.44 10.87 5.77
N PRO A 125 3.12 11.91 6.31
CA PRO A 125 2.43 13.02 6.95
C PRO A 125 1.50 13.79 6.00
N GLN A 126 1.88 13.97 4.73
CA GLN A 126 1.02 14.62 3.74
C GLN A 126 -0.24 13.79 3.46
N ILE A 127 -0.11 12.48 3.26
CA ILE A 127 -1.24 11.56 3.07
C ILE A 127 -2.17 11.62 4.29
N HIS A 128 -1.61 11.59 5.50
CA HIS A 128 -2.41 11.72 6.73
C HIS A 128 -3.18 13.05 6.77
N ARG A 129 -2.52 14.17 6.46
CA ARG A 129 -3.18 15.49 6.38
C ARG A 129 -4.31 15.49 5.35
N LYS A 130 -4.10 14.91 4.18
CA LYS A 130 -5.14 14.80 3.14
C LYS A 130 -6.30 13.89 3.58
N SER A 131 -6.04 12.85 4.35
CA SER A 131 -7.08 12.01 4.96
C SER A 131 -7.94 12.80 5.96
N GLU A 132 -7.33 13.66 6.78
CA GLU A 132 -8.05 14.56 7.69
C GLU A 132 -8.94 15.56 6.93
N GLU A 133 -8.40 16.19 5.88
CA GLU A 133 -9.17 17.10 5.00
C GLU A 133 -10.38 16.38 4.39
N MET A 134 -10.19 15.14 3.92
CA MET A 134 -11.27 14.32 3.37
C MET A 134 -12.34 13.99 4.41
N ARG A 135 -11.95 13.72 5.66
CA ARG A 135 -12.90 13.48 6.76
C ARG A 135 -13.77 14.71 7.05
N GLU A 136 -13.20 15.90 6.93
CA GLU A 136 -13.97 17.14 7.07
C GLU A 136 -15.02 17.28 5.97
N ILE A 137 -14.67 16.91 4.74
CA ILE A 137 -15.61 16.89 3.62
C ILE A 137 -16.76 15.91 3.90
N TYR A 138 -16.47 14.70 4.37
CA TYR A 138 -17.54 13.74 4.74
C TYR A 138 -18.45 14.29 5.84
N ARG A 139 -17.91 14.96 6.85
CA ARG A 139 -18.73 15.63 7.87
C ARG A 139 -19.63 16.72 7.30
N LYS A 140 -19.18 17.46 6.27
CA LYS A 140 -20.02 18.44 5.57
C LYS A 140 -21.14 17.76 4.79
N ILE A 141 -20.84 16.62 4.16
CA ILE A 141 -21.83 15.80 3.45
C ILE A 141 -22.90 15.28 4.44
N ASP A 142 -22.50 14.73 5.59
CA ASP A 142 -23.44 14.21 6.59
C ASP A 142 -24.39 15.32 7.12
N LYS A 143 -23.84 16.51 7.38
CA LYS A 143 -24.64 17.68 7.79
C LYS A 143 -25.65 18.09 6.72
N LEU A 144 -25.22 18.09 5.46
CA LEU A 144 -26.10 18.41 4.33
C LEU A 144 -27.20 17.36 4.17
N GLU A 145 -26.89 16.09 4.35
CA GLU A 145 -27.88 15.02 4.29
C GLU A 145 -28.93 15.16 5.40
N ALA A 146 -28.50 15.42 6.64
CA ALA A 146 -29.41 15.68 7.77
C ALA A 146 -30.31 16.89 7.50
N PHE A 147 -29.73 17.95 6.92
CA PHE A 147 -30.46 19.14 6.53
C PHE A 147 -31.55 18.84 5.50
N VAL A 148 -31.22 18.11 4.43
CA VAL A 148 -32.17 17.72 3.38
C VAL A 148 -33.30 16.86 3.96
N LYS A 149 -32.98 15.90 4.84
CA LYS A 149 -33.98 15.08 5.53
C LYS A 149 -34.96 15.93 6.36
N MET A 150 -34.44 16.91 7.10
CA MET A 150 -35.28 17.84 7.87
C MET A 150 -36.19 18.67 6.97
N VAL A 151 -35.66 19.24 5.88
CA VAL A 151 -36.47 20.01 4.92
C VAL A 151 -37.56 19.14 4.30
N SER A 152 -37.22 17.91 3.90
CA SER A 152 -38.19 16.95 3.37
C SER A 152 -39.30 16.64 4.37
N HIS A 153 -38.96 16.43 5.65
CA HIS A 153 -39.95 16.24 6.70
C HIS A 153 -40.87 17.45 6.87
N ASN A 154 -40.30 18.66 6.96
CA ASN A 154 -41.07 19.90 7.11
C ASN A 154 -42.03 20.13 5.94
N VAL A 155 -41.59 19.90 4.71
CA VAL A 155 -42.44 20.00 3.51
C VAL A 155 -43.57 18.98 3.56
N GLY A 156 -43.29 17.73 3.96
CA GLY A 156 -44.31 16.70 4.10
C GLY A 156 -45.39 17.06 5.14
N VAL A 157 -44.99 17.61 6.30
CA VAL A 157 -45.94 18.12 7.31
C VAL A 157 -46.79 19.26 6.75
N MET A 158 -46.16 20.15 5.98
CA MET A 158 -46.86 21.29 5.37
C MET A 158 -47.86 20.84 4.30
N GLU A 159 -47.51 19.86 3.47
CA GLU A 159 -48.38 19.25 2.46
C GLU A 159 -49.59 18.55 3.10
N GLU A 160 -49.40 17.82 4.19
CA GLU A 160 -50.49 17.18 4.93
C GLU A 160 -51.45 18.20 5.54
N GLN A 161 -50.93 19.29 6.13
CA GLN A 161 -51.77 20.36 6.68
C GLN A 161 -52.57 21.09 5.60
N VAL A 162 -51.97 21.35 4.43
CA VAL A 162 -52.68 21.96 3.29
C VAL A 162 -53.78 21.01 2.80
N THR A 163 -53.48 19.73 2.63
CA THR A 163 -54.44 18.71 2.22
C THR A 163 -55.62 18.62 3.20
N GLN A 164 -55.35 18.64 4.51
CA GLN A 164 -56.38 18.63 5.55
C GLN A 164 -57.25 19.90 5.50
N ALA A 165 -56.63 21.08 5.34
CA ALA A 165 -57.34 22.34 5.23
C ALA A 165 -58.23 22.40 3.97
N GLU A 166 -57.76 21.86 2.84
CA GLU A 166 -58.54 21.74 1.60
C GLU A 166 -59.72 20.76 1.74
N ALA A 167 -59.54 19.64 2.45
CA ALA A 167 -60.61 18.70 2.77
C ALA A 167 -61.69 19.33 3.67
N ASP A 168 -61.28 20.08 4.69
CA ASP A 168 -62.20 20.78 5.61
C ASP A 168 -62.91 21.97 4.92
N MET A 169 -62.25 22.63 3.97
CA MET A 169 -62.85 23.69 3.17
C MET A 169 -63.80 23.16 2.09
N SER A 170 -63.45 22.05 1.42
CA SER A 170 -64.31 21.41 0.41
C SER A 170 -65.57 20.78 1.01
N THR A 171 -65.51 20.33 2.26
CA THR A 171 -66.69 19.85 3.00
C THR A 171 -67.64 20.98 3.44
N LEU A 172 -67.19 22.25 3.46
CA LEU A 172 -67.99 23.42 3.86
C LEU A 172 -68.12 24.50 2.77
N PRO A 173 -68.92 24.27 1.70
CA PRO A 173 -70.01 25.23 1.42
C PRO A 173 -71.29 24.64 0.79
N SER A 174 -71.43 23.32 0.63
CA SER A 174 -72.66 22.72 0.06
C SER A 174 -73.75 22.47 1.12
N ALA A 175 -73.36 21.98 2.31
CA ALA A 175 -74.29 21.73 3.41
C ALA A 175 -74.86 23.04 3.99
N PHE A 176 -74.04 24.09 4.13
CA PHE A 176 -74.49 25.40 4.60
C PHE A 176 -75.40 26.11 3.60
N ARG A 177 -75.20 25.91 2.29
CA ARG A 177 -76.07 26.47 1.25
C ARG A 177 -77.46 25.80 1.24
N LYS A 178 -77.59 24.55 1.70
CA LYS A 178 -78.89 23.91 1.93
C LYS A 178 -79.60 24.47 3.17
N ILE A 179 -78.87 24.74 4.26
CA ILE A 179 -79.43 25.30 5.50
C ILE A 179 -79.87 26.76 5.31
N PHE A 180 -79.13 27.54 4.52
CA PHE A 180 -79.51 28.91 4.16
C PHE A 180 -80.69 29.01 3.18
N ARG A 181 -81.05 27.93 2.47
CA ARG A 181 -82.27 27.90 1.64
C ARG A 181 -83.52 27.53 2.41
N THR A 182 -83.39 26.94 3.61
CA THR A 182 -84.54 26.56 4.45
C THR A 182 -84.90 27.58 5.52
N MET A 183 -84.11 28.65 5.71
CA MET A 183 -84.44 29.75 6.62
C MET A 183 -84.59 31.08 5.87
N ASN A 184 -85.73 31.24 5.20
CA ASN A 184 -86.26 32.55 4.81
C ASN A 184 -87.41 32.90 5.75
N VAL A 185 -87.15 33.67 6.82
CA VAL A 185 -88.16 34.47 7.54
C VAL A 185 -87.47 35.69 8.19
N PRO A 186 -88.01 36.91 8.09
CA PRO A 186 -87.40 38.12 8.65
C PRO A 186 -87.81 38.30 10.13
N GLY A 187 -86.92 38.83 10.96
CA GLY A 187 -87.34 39.38 12.25
C GLY A 187 -86.31 39.34 13.37
N PHE A 188 -85.98 40.54 13.85
CA PHE A 188 -85.71 40.89 15.24
C PHE A 188 -84.62 40.14 16.04
N LEU A 189 -83.50 40.86 16.17
CA LEU A 189 -82.65 40.97 17.36
C LEU A 189 -83.08 40.16 18.59
N SER A 190 -82.38 39.06 18.85
CA SER A 190 -81.93 38.75 20.21
C SER A 190 -80.75 37.77 20.19
N LYS A 191 -79.72 38.18 20.93
CA LYS A 191 -78.53 37.47 21.42
C LYS A 191 -78.60 35.93 21.36
N PRO A 192 -77.69 35.25 20.64
CA PRO A 192 -77.42 33.85 20.90
C PRO A 192 -76.16 33.72 21.77
N SER A 193 -76.35 33.28 23.02
CA SER A 193 -75.35 32.47 23.70
C SER A 193 -75.40 31.08 23.06
N SER A 194 -74.40 30.76 22.25
CA SER A 194 -74.24 29.46 21.58
C SER A 194 -72.90 28.86 21.98
N PRO A 195 -72.82 27.54 22.23
CA PRO A 195 -71.67 26.92 22.87
C PRO A 195 -70.45 26.96 21.95
N ARG A 196 -69.33 27.34 22.56
CA ARG A 196 -67.98 27.44 22.01
C ARG A 196 -67.64 26.20 21.16
N ARG A 197 -67.78 26.30 19.83
CA ARG A 197 -67.02 25.45 18.90
C ARG A 197 -65.54 25.62 19.25
N PRO A 198 -64.73 24.54 19.34
CA PRO A 198 -63.30 24.70 19.33
C PRO A 198 -62.93 25.35 17.99
N GLN A 199 -62.57 26.63 18.04
CA GLN A 199 -61.79 27.24 16.97
C GLN A 199 -60.49 26.43 16.95
N HIS A 200 -60.35 25.52 15.99
CA HIS A 200 -59.03 25.06 15.58
C HIS A 200 -58.34 26.29 15.00
N ARG A 201 -57.69 27.04 15.90
CA ARG A 201 -56.82 28.14 15.59
C ARG A 201 -55.64 27.49 14.86
N GLN A 202 -55.68 27.50 13.53
CA GLN A 202 -54.54 27.11 12.72
C GLN A 202 -53.43 28.11 13.04
N GLU A 203 -52.54 27.70 13.94
CA GLU A 203 -51.31 28.42 14.22
C GLU A 203 -50.35 28.08 13.07
N PRO A 204 -49.81 29.09 12.37
CA PRO A 204 -48.91 28.84 11.26
C PRO A 204 -47.70 28.04 11.76
N PRO A 205 -47.32 26.94 11.09
CA PRO A 205 -46.19 26.14 11.52
C PRO A 205 -44.91 27.01 11.54
N PRO A 206 -43.99 26.76 12.48
CA PRO A 206 -42.74 27.49 12.56
C PRO A 206 -41.99 27.35 11.24
N ILE A 207 -41.86 28.46 10.52
CA ILE A 207 -41.21 28.52 9.22
C ILE A 207 -39.71 28.32 9.45
N PHE A 208 -39.15 27.36 8.74
CA PHE A 208 -37.71 27.11 8.73
C PHE A 208 -36.95 28.40 8.39
N ARG A 209 -36.01 28.80 9.26
CA ARG A 209 -35.09 29.92 9.02
C ARG A 209 -33.69 29.40 8.79
N THR A 210 -33.11 29.78 7.67
CA THR A 210 -31.77 29.37 7.26
C THR A 210 -30.71 29.90 8.23
N GLU A 211 -30.98 31.06 8.85
CA GLU A 211 -30.11 31.72 9.82
C GLU A 211 -29.84 30.88 11.08
N ASP A 212 -30.76 29.99 11.46
CA ASP A 212 -30.64 29.17 12.67
C ASP A 212 -29.63 28.02 12.51
N TYR A 213 -29.32 27.64 11.26
CA TYR A 213 -28.46 26.49 10.93
C TYR A 213 -27.16 26.86 10.23
N PHE A 214 -27.14 28.01 9.52
CA PHE A 214 -25.94 28.56 8.90
C PHE A 214 -25.62 29.91 9.54
N PRO A 215 -24.97 29.91 10.73
CA PRO A 215 -24.53 31.16 11.33
C PRO A 215 -23.61 31.88 10.33
N PRO A 216 -23.76 33.20 10.18
CA PRO A 216 -22.92 33.97 9.26
C PRO A 216 -21.44 33.73 9.61
N PRO A 217 -20.55 33.64 8.61
CA PRO A 217 -19.12 33.51 8.87
C PRO A 217 -18.73 34.64 9.80
N SER A 218 -18.20 34.28 10.97
CA SER A 218 -17.75 35.23 11.98
C SER A 218 -16.73 36.14 11.31
N GLY A 219 -17.15 37.36 10.99
CA GLY A 219 -16.39 38.31 10.21
C GLY A 219 -15.18 38.79 10.98
N ASP A 220 -14.09 38.05 10.95
CA ASP A 220 -12.75 38.61 11.02
C ASP A 220 -12.37 39.11 9.62
N LEU A 221 -13.14 40.08 9.11
CA LEU A 221 -12.63 41.02 8.13
C LEU A 221 -11.71 41.99 8.89
N ARG A 222 -10.49 41.54 9.20
CA ARG A 222 -9.39 42.46 9.45
C ARG A 222 -9.07 43.15 8.14
N THR A 223 -9.63 44.33 7.95
CA THR A 223 -9.11 45.32 7.01
C THR A 223 -7.64 45.58 7.33
N PRO A 224 -6.70 45.41 6.38
CA PRO A 224 -5.37 45.98 6.53
C PRO A 224 -5.51 47.49 6.45
N ALA A 225 -5.16 48.18 7.53
CA ALA A 225 -4.88 49.60 7.49
C ALA A 225 -3.51 49.82 6.83
N GLU A 226 -3.45 50.82 5.95
CA GLU A 226 -2.30 51.48 5.29
C GLU A 226 -0.89 50.88 5.46
#